data_AF-A0A239A2B5-F1
#
_entry.id   AF-A0A239A2B5-F1
#
_cell.length_a   1.000
_cell.length_b   1.000
_cell.length_c   1.000
_cell.angle_alpha   90.00
_cell.angle_beta   90.00
_cell.angle_gamma   90.00
#
_symmetry.space_group_name_H-M   'P 1'
#
loop_
_entity.id
_entity.type
_entity.pdbx_description
1 polymer ?
#
loop_
_entity_poly.entity_id
_entity_poly.type
_entity_poly.pdbx_seq_one_letter_code
_entity_poly.pdbx_strand_id
1 'polypeptide(L)'
;MNSSTSKKPATTKSAGKSGRSGGKGRTFKQMIEAGSYTSRTLQEKLLMAHRTVKKAEENPSVLSLGDVYRLAHLMGEDVQVVLQDLLAEINALPEDKQPVNQQKQSR
;
A
#
# COMPACT_ATOMS: atom_id res chain seq x y z
N MET A 1 54.82 18.11 24.07
CA MET A 1 55.00 17.18 22.92
C MET A 1 54.48 15.85 23.41
N ASN A 2 53.34 15.32 22.95
CA ASN A 2 53.05 14.89 21.60
C ASN A 2 51.53 14.73 21.41
N SER A 3 51.04 15.39 20.37
CA SER A 3 49.72 15.28 19.77
C SER A 3 49.54 13.93 19.07
N SER A 4 48.34 13.38 19.04
CA SER A 4 47.65 12.94 17.80
C SER A 4 46.37 12.17 18.13
N THR A 5 45.27 12.89 18.03
CA THR A 5 43.91 12.39 17.83
C THR A 5 43.78 11.76 16.44
N SER A 6 43.10 10.62 16.35
CA SER A 6 42.51 10.11 15.10
C SER A 6 41.29 9.24 15.43
N LYS A 7 40.17 9.88 15.78
CA LYS A 7 38.85 9.25 15.75
C LYS A 7 38.36 9.28 14.29
N LYS A 8 38.35 8.12 13.64
CA LYS A 8 37.60 7.91 12.38
C LYS A 8 36.10 8.09 12.67
N PRO A 9 35.37 8.92 11.92
CA PRO A 9 33.92 8.94 12.04
C PRO A 9 33.36 7.68 11.37
N ALA A 10 32.54 6.96 12.13
CA ALA A 10 31.70 5.90 11.62
C ALA A 10 30.77 6.50 10.55
N THR A 11 30.88 6.02 9.32
CA THR A 11 29.85 6.17 8.29
C THR A 11 28.63 5.38 8.73
N THR A 12 27.82 5.97 9.59
CA THR A 12 26.43 5.55 9.77
C THR A 12 25.72 5.86 8.46
N LYS A 13 25.67 4.86 7.59
CA LYS A 13 24.77 4.85 6.44
C LYS A 13 23.36 5.01 6.99
N SER A 14 22.81 6.20 6.83
CA SER A 14 21.43 6.55 7.12
C SER A 14 20.51 5.59 6.35
N ALA A 15 20.14 4.49 6.99
CA ALA A 15 18.97 3.72 6.59
C ALA A 15 17.77 4.62 6.89
N GLY A 16 17.15 5.09 5.81
CA GLY A 16 16.04 6.02 5.84
C GLY A 16 14.99 5.60 6.86
N LYS A 17 14.69 6.53 7.76
CA LYS A 17 13.49 6.57 8.58
C LYS A 17 12.27 6.57 7.67
N SER A 18 11.76 5.41 7.28
CA SER A 18 10.37 5.29 6.81
C SER A 18 9.48 5.33 8.04
N GLY A 19 9.06 6.54 8.40
CA GLY A 19 8.17 6.77 9.53
C GLY A 19 6.85 6.02 9.36
N ARG A 20 6.59 5.10 10.29
CA ARG A 20 5.26 4.89 10.90
C ARG A 20 4.12 4.68 9.89
N SER A 21 4.21 3.65 9.04
CA SER A 21 3.03 3.04 8.44
C SER A 21 2.39 2.15 9.51
N GLY A 22 1.28 2.59 10.10
CA GLY A 22 0.44 1.75 10.99
C GLY A 22 -0.29 0.61 10.28
N GLY A 23 -0.12 0.47 8.96
CA GLY A 23 -0.49 -0.73 8.19
C GLY A 23 0.49 -1.89 8.42
N LYS A 24 0.04 -3.11 8.12
CA LYS A 24 0.83 -4.36 8.17
C LYS A 24 1.75 -4.53 6.95
N GLY A 25 1.69 -3.66 5.95
CA GLY A 25 2.50 -3.69 4.73
C GLY A 25 2.06 -4.77 3.73
N ARG A 26 0.78 -5.15 3.75
CA ARG A 26 0.23 -6.20 2.86
C ARG A 26 -0.27 -5.61 1.56
N THR A 27 -0.16 -6.37 0.47
CA THR A 27 -0.82 -6.04 -0.79
C THR A 27 -2.29 -6.45 -0.79
N PHE A 28 -3.11 -5.85 -1.66
CA PHE A 28 -4.50 -6.26 -1.86
C PHE A 28 -4.63 -7.74 -2.18
N LYS A 29 -3.73 -8.26 -3.03
CA LYS A 29 -3.66 -9.68 -3.34
C LYS A 29 -3.39 -10.54 -2.10
N GLN A 30 -2.40 -10.16 -1.28
CA GLN A 30 -2.08 -10.87 -0.04
C GLN A 30 -3.22 -10.82 0.98
N MET A 31 -3.95 -9.70 1.06
CA MET A 31 -5.11 -9.56 1.94
C MET A 31 -6.23 -10.54 1.56
N ILE A 32 -6.48 -10.71 0.26
CA ILE A 32 -7.47 -11.68 -0.24
C ILE A 32 -7.02 -13.12 -0.02
N GLU A 33 -5.76 -13.43 -0.35
CA GLU A 33 -5.19 -14.77 -0.21
C GLU A 33 -5.16 -15.22 1.26
N ALA A 34 -4.81 -14.33 2.19
CA ALA A 34 -4.81 -14.62 3.62
C ALA A 34 -6.19 -14.98 4.16
N GLY A 35 -7.24 -14.36 3.63
CA GLY A 35 -8.63 -14.67 4.00
C GLY A 35 -9.22 -15.90 3.31
N SER A 36 -8.47 -16.54 2.38
CA SER A 36 -8.94 -17.68 1.59
C SER A 36 -10.29 -17.44 0.89
N TYR A 37 -10.55 -16.20 0.48
CA TYR A 37 -11.83 -15.83 -0.13
C TYR A 37 -11.91 -16.34 -1.57
N THR A 38 -13.00 -17.01 -1.91
CA THR A 38 -13.25 -17.41 -3.30
C THR A 38 -13.58 -16.18 -4.16
N SER A 39 -13.37 -16.27 -5.48
CA SER A 39 -13.80 -15.22 -6.42
C SER A 39 -15.28 -14.87 -6.29
N ARG A 40 -16.13 -15.83 -5.91
CA ARG A 40 -17.55 -15.60 -5.66
C ARG A 40 -17.78 -14.82 -4.36
N THR A 41 -17.11 -15.19 -3.29
CA THR A 41 -17.17 -14.47 -1.99
C THR A 41 -16.73 -13.02 -2.16
N LEU A 42 -15.67 -12.77 -2.92
CA LEU A 42 -15.20 -11.41 -3.20
C LEU A 42 -16.23 -10.61 -3.99
N GLN A 43 -16.87 -11.21 -5.00
CA GLN A 43 -17.92 -10.54 -5.77
C GLN A 43 -19.15 -10.20 -4.91
N GLU A 44 -19.59 -11.14 -4.08
CA GLU A 44 -20.78 -10.95 -3.23
C GLU A 44 -20.53 -9.99 -2.07
N LYS A 45 -19.34 -10.04 -1.44
CA LYS A 45 -19.04 -9.25 -0.24
C LYS A 45 -18.44 -7.88 -0.54
N LEU A 46 -17.64 -7.76 -1.60
CA LEU A 46 -17.09 -6.48 -2.02
C LEU A 46 -18.02 -5.76 -3.02
N LEU A 47 -19.05 -6.44 -3.54
CA LEU A 47 -19.94 -5.92 -4.59
C LEU A 47 -19.17 -5.49 -5.85
N MET A 48 -18.06 -6.19 -6.13
CA MET A 48 -17.17 -5.92 -7.25
C MET A 48 -17.27 -7.02 -8.30
N ALA A 49 -17.27 -6.66 -9.59
CA ALA A 49 -17.16 -7.66 -10.65
C ALA A 49 -15.77 -8.33 -10.64
N HIS A 50 -15.67 -9.59 -11.10
CA HIS A 50 -14.40 -10.33 -11.18
C HIS A 50 -13.28 -9.53 -11.87
N ARG A 51 -13.60 -8.85 -12.98
CA ARG A 51 -12.65 -7.99 -13.71
C ARG A 51 -12.08 -6.86 -12.85
N THR A 52 -12.88 -6.32 -11.93
CA THR A 52 -12.47 -5.22 -11.06
C THR A 52 -11.56 -5.74 -9.95
N VAL A 53 -11.86 -6.93 -9.41
CA VAL A 53 -10.97 -7.62 -8.45
C VAL A 53 -9.60 -7.88 -9.10
N LYS A 54 -9.57 -8.40 -10.33
CA LYS A 54 -8.32 -8.61 -11.07
C LYS A 54 -7.53 -7.32 -11.32
N LYS A 55 -8.21 -6.23 -11.67
CA LYS A 55 -7.56 -4.92 -11.79
C LYS A 55 -7.00 -4.41 -10.47
N ALA A 56 -7.72 -4.64 -9.36
CA ALA A 56 -7.27 -4.23 -8.03
C ALA A 56 -6.08 -5.06 -7.51
N GLU A 57 -5.95 -6.34 -7.92
CA GLU A 57 -4.76 -7.16 -7.67
C GLU A 57 -3.49 -6.58 -8.32
N GLU A 58 -3.62 -5.85 -9.43
CA GLU A 58 -2.50 -5.24 -10.14
C GLU A 58 -2.28 -3.77 -9.78
N ASN A 59 -3.36 -3.06 -9.47
CA ASN A 59 -3.36 -1.65 -9.11
C ASN A 59 -4.50 -1.34 -8.13
N PRO A 60 -4.22 -1.15 -6.83
CA PRO A 60 -5.26 -0.94 -5.82
C PRO A 60 -5.94 0.43 -5.92
N SER A 61 -5.41 1.37 -6.71
CA SER A 61 -6.01 2.72 -6.87
C SER A 61 -7.39 2.69 -7.54
N VAL A 62 -7.77 1.57 -8.17
CA VAL A 62 -9.11 1.37 -8.73
C VAL A 62 -10.19 1.15 -7.65
N LEU A 63 -9.79 0.89 -6.41
CA LEU A 63 -10.70 0.67 -5.29
C LEU A 63 -11.28 2.01 -4.83
N SER A 64 -12.60 2.08 -4.70
CA SER A 64 -13.25 3.20 -4.03
C SER A 64 -13.09 3.09 -2.52
N LEU A 65 -13.27 4.19 -1.79
CA LEU A 65 -13.27 4.17 -0.33
C LEU A 65 -14.33 3.19 0.23
N GLY A 66 -15.48 3.07 -0.43
CA GLY A 66 -16.51 2.09 -0.07
C GLY A 66 -16.05 0.64 -0.21
N ASP A 67 -15.20 0.34 -1.21
CA ASP A 67 -14.58 -0.98 -1.36
C ASP A 67 -13.60 -1.27 -0.23
N VAL A 68 -12.84 -0.26 0.21
CA VAL A 68 -11.93 -0.37 1.36
C VAL A 68 -12.70 -0.68 2.65
N TYR A 69 -13.83 -0.01 2.89
CA TYR A 69 -14.71 -0.32 4.04
C TYR A 69 -15.25 -1.75 3.99
N ARG A 70 -15.69 -2.21 2.82
CA ARG A 70 -16.18 -3.58 2.63
C ARG A 70 -15.07 -4.61 2.83
N LEU A 71 -13.86 -4.33 2.34
CA LEU A 71 -12.69 -5.18 2.52
C LEU A 71 -12.31 -5.29 4.00
N ALA A 72 -12.22 -4.17 4.70
CA ALA A 72 -11.93 -4.16 6.14
C ALA A 72 -13.01 -4.92 6.94
N HIS A 73 -14.28 -4.73 6.61
CA HIS A 73 -15.37 -5.49 7.21
C HIS A 73 -15.28 -6.99 6.93
N LEU A 74 -14.95 -7.38 5.70
CA LEU A 74 -14.78 -8.77 5.29
C LEU A 74 -13.62 -9.45 6.04
N MET A 75 -12.54 -8.69 6.28
CA MET A 75 -11.36 -9.15 7.02
C MET A 75 -11.51 -9.10 8.54
N GLY A 76 -12.54 -8.41 9.04
CA GLY A 76 -12.70 -8.15 10.48
C GLY A 76 -11.60 -7.26 11.05
N GLU A 77 -11.05 -6.36 10.23
CA GLU A 77 -9.94 -5.48 10.59
C GLU A 77 -10.35 -4.01 10.61
N ASP A 78 -9.53 -3.17 11.25
CA ASP A 78 -9.73 -1.72 11.23
C ASP A 78 -9.49 -1.17 9.82
N VAL A 79 -10.42 -0.35 9.33
CA VAL A 79 -10.37 0.31 8.03
C VAL A 79 -9.09 1.12 7.86
N GLN A 80 -8.57 1.76 8.93
CA GLN A 80 -7.34 2.53 8.87
C GLN A 80 -6.13 1.65 8.56
N VAL A 81 -6.09 0.42 9.09
CA VAL A 81 -4.99 -0.52 8.84
C VAL A 81 -5.00 -0.97 7.38
N VAL A 82 -6.18 -1.35 6.89
CA VAL A 82 -6.37 -1.77 5.48
C VAL A 82 -6.08 -0.60 4.53
N LEU A 83 -6.56 0.60 4.83
CA LEU A 83 -6.32 1.78 4.01
C LEU A 83 -4.82 2.12 3.94
N GLN A 84 -4.10 2.02 5.06
CA GLN A 84 -2.65 2.27 5.08
C GLN A 84 -1.87 1.22 4.29
N ASP A 85 -2.29 -0.05 4.34
CA ASP A 85 -1.73 -1.13 3.51
C ASP A 85 -1.90 -0.80 2.01
N LEU A 86 -3.11 -0.44 1.60
CA LEU A 86 -3.40 -0.08 0.20
C LEU A 86 -2.65 1.17 -0.26
N LEU A 87 -2.56 2.21 0.58
CA LEU A 87 -1.80 3.42 0.26
C LEU A 87 -0.30 3.14 0.14
N ALA A 88 0.25 2.29 1.00
CA ALA A 88 1.64 1.86 0.91
C ALA A 88 1.91 1.11 -0.40
N GLU A 89 1.00 0.21 -0.80
CA GLU A 89 1.08 -0.50 -2.08
C GLU A 89 0.98 0.45 -3.28
N ILE A 90 0.01 1.37 -3.30
CA ILE A 90 -0.16 2.35 -4.37
C ILE A 90 1.09 3.22 -4.52
N ASN A 91 1.68 3.69 -3.42
CA ASN A 91 2.90 4.50 -3.45
C ASN A 91 4.14 3.71 -3.88
N ALA A 92 4.11 2.37 -3.77
CA ALA A 92 5.17 1.50 -4.25
C ALA A 92 5.01 1.11 -5.73
N LEU A 93 3.87 1.42 -6.36
CA LEU A 93 3.69 1.18 -7.79
C LEU A 93 4.58 2.13 -8.62
N PRO A 94 5.15 1.63 -9.75
CA PRO A 94 5.89 2.48 -10.68
C PRO A 94 5.01 3.63 -11.21
N GLU A 95 5.61 4.80 -11.46
CA GLU A 95 4.89 6.05 -11.78
C GLU A 95 3.90 5.92 -12.95
N ASP A 96 4.15 5.02 -13.90
CA ASP A 96 3.26 4.75 -15.05
C ASP A 96 1.87 4.17 -14.65
N LYS A 97 1.70 3.74 -13.40
CA LYS A 97 0.45 3.17 -12.86
C LYS A 97 -0.15 3.99 -11.71
N GLN A 98 0.49 5.08 -11.31
CA GLN A 98 -0.06 5.98 -10.29
C GLN A 98 -1.15 6.86 -10.92
N PRO A 99 -2.24 7.20 -10.20
CA PRO A 99 -3.27 8.08 -10.72
C PRO A 99 -2.64 9.43 -11.07
N VAL A 100 -2.64 9.75 -12.37
CA VAL A 100 -2.07 10.97 -12.94
C VAL A 100 -2.55 12.18 -12.14
N ASN A 101 -1.63 12.86 -11.48
CA ASN A 101 -1.86 14.17 -10.91
C ASN A 101 -2.03 15.15 -12.09
N GLN A 102 -3.27 15.34 -12.56
CA GLN A 102 -3.62 16.32 -13.61
C GLN A 102 -3.48 17.75 -13.06
N GLN A 103 -2.27 18.17 -12.75
CA GLN A 103 -1.94 19.57 -12.50
C GLN A 103 -0.59 19.89 -13.12
N LYS A 104 -0.61 20.12 -14.44
CA LYS A 104 0.20 21.08 -15.20
C LYS A 104 -0.01 20.79 -16.69
N GLN A 105 -0.26 21.73 -17.57
CA GLN A 105 -0.64 23.13 -17.50
C GLN A 105 -0.97 23.44 -18.96
N SER A 106 -2.12 24.04 -19.22
CA SER A 106 -2.43 24.65 -20.50
C SER A 106 -1.30 25.62 -20.87
N ARG A 107 -0.66 25.40 -22.02
CA ARG A 107 0.02 26.44 -22.79
C ARG A 107 -0.22 26.18 -24.26
#